data_AF-A0A918WRV6-F1
#
_entry.id   AF-A0A918WRV6-F1
#
_cell.length_a   1.000
_cell.length_b   1.000
_cell.length_c   1.000
_cell.angle_alpha   90.00
_cell.angle_beta   90.00
_cell.angle_gamma   90.00
#
_symmetry.space_group_name_H-M   'P 1'
#
loop_
_entity.id
_entity.type
_entity.pdbx_description
1 polymer ?
#
loop_
_entity_poly.entity_id
_entity_poly.type
_entity_poly.pdbx_seq_one_letter_code
_entity_poly.pdbx_strand_id
1 'polypeptide(L)'
;MAAPTPPAATAAALPPGCTSGALPAGGVHLVCTQGVPAGTTLSGTDQADIIEVRGGDDVSGHLAGVVNGLGGDDVVIVDKILSSGSGRNIRGSIDGGDGDDKITVTGMDKFSVQGTIHGGAGNDTITTGEVSYLGDIDGGAGNDVITTGDVYSSTIDGGDGNDILRLAAFRVPGYDKASRLDGGGGNDTITVGKLAGPLHGGPGADEITVDGTTPIESRLPKPATVDGDEGNDVIRVGAIGAGDGARATYVSGGAGADLIEVPSAGQDGYATVSGDDGDDVIQGPGATPVVLGPYGTVDGGGGDNTCRTDNNAGGTVTNCQS
;
A
#
# COMPACT_ATOMS: atom_id res chain seq x y z
N MET A 1 -43.04 6.58 36.13
CA MET A 1 -41.73 7.08 36.57
C MET A 1 -40.82 7.03 35.35
N ALA A 2 -40.39 8.19 34.85
CA ALA A 2 -39.47 8.26 33.71
C ALA A 2 -38.10 7.71 34.17
N ALA A 3 -37.51 6.84 33.36
CA ALA A 3 -36.14 6.37 33.61
C ALA A 3 -35.18 7.58 33.58
N PRO A 4 -34.17 7.62 34.47
CA PRO A 4 -33.19 8.68 34.45
C PRO A 4 -32.43 8.66 33.12
N THR A 5 -32.40 9.82 32.46
CA THR A 5 -31.48 10.08 31.34
C THR A 5 -30.06 9.73 31.75
N PRO A 6 -29.31 8.95 30.93
CA PRO A 6 -27.90 8.70 31.19
C PRO A 6 -27.16 10.03 31.32
N PRO A 7 -26.15 10.13 32.20
CA PRO A 7 -25.30 11.31 32.25
C PRO A 7 -24.63 11.50 30.89
N ALA A 8 -24.65 12.73 30.38
CA ALA A 8 -23.88 13.10 29.20
C ALA A 8 -22.43 12.67 29.42
N ALA A 9 -21.87 11.93 28.45
CA ALA A 9 -20.46 11.55 28.48
C ALA A 9 -19.64 12.84 28.66
N THR A 10 -18.89 12.93 29.76
CA THR A 10 -17.94 14.01 29.96
C THR A 10 -16.92 13.91 28.84
N ALA A 11 -16.84 14.95 27.99
CA ALA A 11 -15.83 15.04 26.94
C ALA A 11 -14.47 14.67 27.52
N ALA A 12 -13.79 13.70 26.90
CA ALA A 12 -12.48 13.27 27.34
C ALA A 12 -11.54 14.49 27.38
N ALA A 13 -10.69 14.56 28.41
CA ALA A 13 -9.73 15.64 28.50
C ALA A 13 -8.75 15.55 27.33
N LEU A 14 -8.54 16.66 26.61
CA LEU A 14 -7.57 16.71 25.52
C LEU A 14 -6.16 16.38 26.02
N PRO A 15 -5.31 15.75 25.17
CA PRO A 15 -3.92 15.52 25.50
C PRO A 15 -3.17 16.83 25.82
N PRO A 16 -2.05 16.76 26.57
CA PRO A 16 -1.22 17.94 26.85
C PRO A 16 -0.77 18.67 25.57
N GLY A 17 -0.87 20.00 25.57
CA GLY A 17 -0.47 20.82 24.42
C GLY A 17 -1.49 20.85 23.27
N CYS A 18 -2.65 20.21 23.43
CA CYS A 18 -3.75 20.24 22.48
C CYS A 18 -4.81 21.28 22.85
N THR A 19 -5.40 21.89 21.83
CA THR A 19 -6.50 22.85 21.95
C THR A 19 -7.60 22.51 20.96
N SER A 20 -8.85 22.87 21.29
CA SER A 20 -10.00 22.70 20.41
C SER A 20 -10.70 24.05 20.15
N GLY A 21 -11.16 24.24 18.92
CA GLY A 21 -12.04 25.34 18.51
C GLY A 21 -13.19 24.82 17.66
N ALA A 22 -14.37 25.42 17.76
CA ALA A 22 -15.52 24.99 16.94
C ALA A 22 -15.34 25.45 15.47
N LEU A 23 -15.68 24.57 14.54
CA LEU A 23 -15.70 24.90 13.11
C LEU A 23 -17.05 25.52 12.71
N PRO A 24 -17.09 26.41 11.69
CA PRO A 24 -18.32 27.11 11.29
C PRO A 24 -19.45 26.20 10.81
N ALA A 25 -19.12 25.02 10.28
CA ALA A 25 -20.07 24.07 9.71
C ALA A 25 -20.52 22.99 10.70
N GLY A 26 -20.06 23.03 11.95
CA GLY A 26 -20.06 21.86 12.83
C GLY A 26 -18.67 21.26 12.92
N GLY A 27 -18.43 20.39 13.90
CA GLY A 27 -17.11 19.82 14.19
C GLY A 27 -16.15 20.73 14.98
N VAL A 28 -14.90 20.30 15.07
CA VAL A 28 -13.81 20.87 15.85
C VAL A 28 -12.53 20.98 15.03
N HIS A 29 -11.80 22.06 15.26
CA HIS A 29 -10.41 22.22 14.88
C HIS A 29 -9.54 21.89 16.08
N LEU A 30 -8.85 20.75 16.04
CA LEU A 30 -7.92 20.29 17.05
C LEU A 30 -6.49 20.62 16.63
N VAL A 31 -5.73 21.27 17.51
CA VAL A 31 -4.31 21.58 17.26
C VAL A 31 -3.48 21.13 18.44
N CYS A 32 -2.58 20.19 18.21
CA CYS A 32 -1.66 19.62 19.20
C CYS A 32 -0.22 20.06 18.95
N THR A 33 0.27 21.00 19.75
CA THR A 33 1.61 21.59 19.57
C THR A 33 2.74 20.78 20.20
N GLN A 34 2.41 19.77 21.00
CA GLN A 34 3.36 18.90 21.70
C GLN A 34 3.30 17.45 21.20
N GLY A 35 2.70 17.24 20.04
CA GLY A 35 2.42 15.89 19.53
C GLY A 35 1.29 15.22 20.31
N VAL A 36 1.10 13.92 20.06
CA VAL A 36 0.13 13.08 20.78
C VAL A 36 0.91 11.95 21.47
N PRO A 37 1.15 12.04 22.79
CA PRO A 37 1.95 11.06 23.53
C PRO A 37 1.29 9.68 23.64
N ALA A 38 2.11 8.65 23.86
CA ALA A 38 1.64 7.30 24.12
C ALA A 38 0.65 7.23 25.30
N GLY A 39 -0.43 6.45 25.12
CA GLY A 39 -1.50 6.31 26.12
C GLY A 39 -2.48 7.49 26.19
N THR A 40 -2.35 8.46 25.28
CA THR A 40 -3.35 9.53 25.10
C THR A 40 -4.11 9.34 23.78
N THR A 41 -5.33 9.85 23.75
CA THR A 41 -6.21 9.82 22.57
C THR A 41 -6.67 11.24 22.26
N LEU A 42 -6.53 11.62 21.01
CA LEU A 42 -7.10 12.83 20.43
C LEU A 42 -8.24 12.38 19.52
N SER A 43 -9.47 12.81 19.82
CA SER A 43 -10.63 12.43 19.02
C SER A 43 -11.36 13.67 18.54
N GLY A 44 -11.76 13.63 17.28
CA GLY A 44 -12.76 14.50 16.69
C GLY A 44 -14.17 14.23 17.23
N THR A 45 -15.15 14.35 16.36
CA THR A 45 -16.58 14.28 16.58
C THR A 45 -17.24 13.55 15.42
N ASP A 46 -18.56 13.36 15.47
CA ASP A 46 -19.31 12.75 14.37
C ASP A 46 -19.58 13.75 13.20
N GLN A 47 -18.76 14.79 13.07
CA GLN A 47 -18.83 15.80 12.01
C GLN A 47 -17.44 16.10 11.51
N ALA A 48 -17.34 16.58 10.27
CA ALA A 48 -16.10 17.02 9.65
C ALA A 48 -15.25 17.92 10.55
N ASP A 49 -14.05 17.45 10.86
CA ASP A 49 -13.08 18.02 11.75
C ASP A 49 -11.78 18.35 11.03
N ILE A 50 -10.97 19.18 11.68
CA ILE A 50 -9.59 19.42 11.26
C ILE A 50 -8.71 19.05 12.44
N ILE A 51 -7.86 18.05 12.27
CA ILE A 51 -6.97 17.57 13.31
C ILE A 51 -5.53 17.82 12.89
N GLU A 52 -4.84 18.70 13.59
CA GLU A 52 -3.46 19.07 13.28
C GLU A 52 -2.53 18.69 14.43
N VAL A 53 -1.73 17.65 14.21
CA VAL A 53 -0.65 17.28 15.12
C VAL A 53 0.61 18.01 14.66
N ARG A 54 0.95 19.09 15.38
CA ARG A 54 2.02 20.03 15.04
C ARG A 54 3.09 20.12 16.13
N GLY A 55 3.84 19.04 16.36
CA GLY A 55 5.00 19.09 17.27
C GLY A 55 5.25 17.80 18.02
N GLY A 56 6.03 17.88 19.08
CA GLY A 56 6.52 16.71 19.82
C GLY A 56 8.01 16.85 20.10
N ASP A 57 8.51 16.03 21.01
CA ASP A 57 9.93 15.96 21.32
C ASP A 57 10.50 14.57 21.00
N ASP A 58 11.83 14.47 21.01
CA ASP A 58 12.54 13.25 20.68
C ASP A 58 12.33 12.10 21.67
N VAL A 59 11.63 12.35 22.78
CA VAL A 59 11.41 11.39 23.88
C VAL A 59 10.00 10.81 23.82
N SER A 60 8.97 11.65 23.70
CA SER A 60 7.56 11.26 23.65
C SER A 60 7.09 10.90 22.23
N GLY A 61 7.83 11.29 21.21
CA GLY A 61 7.47 11.11 19.80
C GLY A 61 6.46 12.15 19.31
N HIS A 62 6.42 12.35 17.99
CA HIS A 62 5.47 13.26 17.35
C HIS A 62 4.03 12.74 17.46
N LEU A 63 3.84 11.46 17.14
CA LEU A 63 2.60 10.72 17.32
C LEU A 63 2.93 9.31 17.80
N ALA A 64 2.64 9.06 19.07
CA ALA A 64 2.77 7.77 19.73
C ALA A 64 1.46 7.30 20.39
N GLY A 65 0.49 8.20 20.57
CA GLY A 65 -0.86 7.90 21.01
C GLY A 65 -1.81 7.60 19.85
N VAL A 66 -3.08 7.90 20.04
CA VAL A 66 -4.16 7.60 19.09
C VAL A 66 -4.78 8.90 18.60
N VAL A 67 -5.01 9.01 17.29
CA VAL A 67 -5.81 10.09 16.66
C VAL A 67 -7.00 9.44 15.97
N ASN A 68 -8.22 9.89 16.30
CA ASN A 68 -9.45 9.44 15.64
C ASN A 68 -10.19 10.64 15.06
N GLY A 69 -10.59 10.58 13.80
CA GLY A 69 -11.55 11.51 13.20
C GLY A 69 -12.97 11.28 13.74
N LEU A 70 -13.39 10.01 13.71
CA LEU A 70 -14.70 9.47 14.10
C LEU A 70 -15.72 9.50 12.97
N GLY A 71 -16.34 10.64 12.68
CA GLY A 71 -17.39 10.69 11.67
C GLY A 71 -17.41 12.00 10.90
N GLY A 72 -17.86 11.95 9.65
CA GLY A 72 -17.80 13.08 8.73
C GLY A 72 -16.43 13.26 8.11
N ASP A 73 -16.37 13.99 7.00
CA ASP A 73 -15.15 14.14 6.19
C ASP A 73 -14.06 14.94 6.92
N ASP A 74 -13.09 14.23 7.49
CA ASP A 74 -12.06 14.78 8.36
C ASP A 74 -10.77 15.12 7.62
N VAL A 75 -10.06 16.12 8.14
CA VAL A 75 -8.71 16.46 7.67
C VAL A 75 -7.71 16.24 8.79
N VAL A 76 -6.97 15.14 8.72
CA VAL A 76 -5.91 14.81 9.68
C VAL A 76 -4.55 15.14 9.08
N ILE A 77 -3.84 16.07 9.70
CA ILE A 77 -2.49 16.49 9.31
C ILE A 77 -1.53 16.22 10.45
N VAL A 78 -0.55 15.36 10.19
CA VAL A 78 0.56 15.09 11.09
C VAL A 78 1.81 15.70 10.47
N ASP A 79 2.31 16.78 11.10
CA ASP A 79 3.34 17.63 10.51
C ASP A 79 4.78 17.22 10.85
N LYS A 80 5.73 17.97 10.31
CA LYS A 80 7.16 17.72 10.50
C LYS A 80 7.65 18.25 11.85
N ILE A 81 8.30 17.40 12.64
CA ILE A 81 9.30 17.87 13.64
C ILE A 81 10.54 18.42 12.89
N LEU A 82 10.76 19.73 12.98
CA LEU A 82 11.92 20.42 12.40
C LEU A 82 13.23 20.23 13.20
N SER A 83 13.21 19.54 14.34
CA SER A 83 14.38 19.33 15.19
C SER A 83 15.10 18.01 14.93
N SER A 84 16.42 18.06 15.11
CA SER A 84 17.42 17.08 14.67
C SER A 84 17.57 15.82 15.53
N GLY A 85 16.62 15.45 16.39
CA GLY A 85 16.80 14.29 17.27
C GLY A 85 16.18 12.98 16.78
N SER A 86 16.03 12.00 17.67
CA SER A 86 15.94 10.57 17.32
C SER A 86 14.56 9.93 17.53
N GLY A 87 13.55 10.68 18.00
CA GLY A 87 12.20 10.19 18.30
C GLY A 87 11.17 10.54 17.21
N ARG A 88 11.46 10.21 15.95
CA ARG A 88 10.81 10.86 14.78
C ARG A 88 9.81 9.99 14.01
N ASN A 89 9.71 8.71 14.34
CA ASN A 89 8.80 7.79 13.65
C ASN A 89 7.38 7.95 14.19
N ILE A 90 6.38 7.78 13.32
CA ILE A 90 4.98 7.72 13.73
C ILE A 90 4.71 6.30 14.22
N ARG A 91 4.54 6.14 15.53
CA ARG A 91 4.27 4.83 16.17
C ARG A 91 2.85 4.71 16.70
N GLY A 92 2.16 5.85 16.76
CA GLY A 92 0.76 5.92 17.13
C GLY A 92 -0.14 5.39 16.02
N SER A 93 -1.44 5.43 16.29
CA SER A 93 -2.47 5.10 15.31
C SER A 93 -3.20 6.36 14.87
N ILE A 94 -3.59 6.36 13.60
CA ILE A 94 -4.56 7.30 13.03
C ILE A 94 -5.71 6.46 12.49
N ASP A 95 -6.93 6.88 12.76
CA ASP A 95 -8.17 6.30 12.24
C ASP A 95 -9.03 7.48 11.77
N GLY A 96 -9.38 7.52 10.48
CA GLY A 96 -10.27 8.55 9.92
C GLY A 96 -11.67 8.36 10.47
N GLY A 97 -12.25 7.20 10.24
CA GLY A 97 -13.56 6.81 10.75
C GLY A 97 -14.59 6.74 9.62
N ASP A 98 -15.81 7.20 9.86
CA ASP A 98 -16.82 7.31 8.79
C ASP A 98 -16.64 8.66 8.07
N GLY A 99 -16.68 8.71 6.73
CA GLY A 99 -16.56 9.96 5.97
C GLY A 99 -15.49 9.86 4.89
N ASP A 100 -15.49 10.79 3.94
CA ASP A 100 -14.40 10.87 2.94
C ASP A 100 -13.21 11.63 3.56
N ASP A 101 -12.29 10.93 4.20
CA ASP A 101 -11.23 11.52 5.02
C ASP A 101 -9.96 11.84 4.24
N LYS A 102 -9.23 12.83 4.74
CA LYS A 102 -7.91 13.20 4.23
C LYS A 102 -6.87 13.12 5.32
N ILE A 103 -6.05 12.08 5.25
CA ILE A 103 -4.97 11.82 6.19
C ILE A 103 -3.63 12.12 5.51
N THR A 104 -2.90 13.10 6.02
CA THR A 104 -1.57 13.47 5.53
C THR A 104 -0.54 13.39 6.64
N VAL A 105 0.42 12.48 6.50
CA VAL A 105 1.59 12.36 7.37
C VAL A 105 2.80 12.90 6.63
N THR A 106 3.13 14.17 6.88
CA THR A 106 4.14 14.93 6.11
C THR A 106 5.57 14.71 6.59
N GLY A 107 6.56 14.96 5.70
CA GLY A 107 8.00 14.85 6.01
C GLY A 107 8.69 13.63 5.37
N MET A 108 8.28 13.31 4.15
CA MET A 108 8.48 12.07 3.36
C MET A 108 9.92 11.52 3.20
N ASP A 109 10.95 12.20 3.70
CA ASP A 109 12.31 11.98 3.20
C ASP A 109 13.22 11.21 4.18
N LYS A 110 12.82 11.05 5.46
CA LYS A 110 13.71 10.45 6.51
C LYS A 110 13.03 9.74 7.69
N PHE A 111 11.71 9.84 7.87
CA PHE A 111 11.02 9.28 9.04
C PHE A 111 9.88 8.39 8.60
N SER A 112 9.81 7.22 9.22
CA SER A 112 8.90 6.19 8.79
C SER A 112 7.66 6.12 9.68
N VAL A 113 6.52 5.85 9.05
CA VAL A 113 5.35 5.30 9.75
C VAL A 113 5.70 3.87 10.19
N GLN A 114 5.47 3.57 11.47
CA GLN A 114 5.67 2.27 12.12
C GLN A 114 4.42 1.84 12.92
N GLY A 115 3.39 2.69 12.95
CA GLY A 115 2.09 2.42 13.55
C GLY A 115 1.05 2.17 12.46
N THR A 116 -0.22 2.37 12.82
CA THR A 116 -1.36 2.13 11.93
C THR A 116 -1.92 3.45 11.38
N ILE A 117 -2.38 3.44 10.14
CA ILE A 117 -3.17 4.52 9.55
C ILE A 117 -4.33 3.87 8.80
N HIS A 118 -5.54 4.05 9.29
CA HIS A 118 -6.75 3.52 8.69
C HIS A 118 -7.61 4.68 8.18
N GLY A 119 -8.09 4.60 6.95
CA GLY A 119 -9.05 5.56 6.39
C GLY A 119 -10.39 5.37 7.07
N GLY A 120 -10.96 4.18 6.92
CA GLY A 120 -12.20 3.78 7.58
C GLY A 120 -13.28 3.50 6.55
N ALA A 121 -14.45 4.13 6.67
CA ALA A 121 -15.54 3.98 5.72
C ALA A 121 -15.78 5.29 4.96
N GLY A 122 -15.61 5.27 3.65
CA GLY A 122 -15.68 6.46 2.80
C GLY A 122 -14.60 6.39 1.73
N ASN A 123 -14.49 7.40 0.88
CA ASN A 123 -13.45 7.47 -0.14
C ASN A 123 -12.30 8.32 0.42
N ASP A 124 -11.34 7.66 1.04
CA ASP A 124 -10.29 8.27 1.80
C ASP A 124 -9.07 8.61 0.94
N THR A 125 -8.31 9.60 1.39
CA THR A 125 -7.02 9.95 0.80
C THR A 125 -5.95 9.91 1.88
N ILE A 126 -5.08 8.90 1.79
CA ILE A 126 -3.97 8.69 2.71
C ILE A 126 -2.66 9.02 1.98
N THR A 127 -1.91 9.99 2.49
CA THR A 127 -0.59 10.35 1.97
C THR A 127 0.46 10.30 3.07
N THR A 128 1.49 9.47 2.89
CA THR A 128 2.55 9.26 3.87
C THR A 128 3.95 9.28 3.26
N GLY A 129 4.97 9.36 4.12
CA GLY A 129 6.37 9.17 3.77
C GLY A 129 6.78 7.71 3.63
N GLU A 130 7.96 7.38 4.16
CA GLU A 130 8.37 5.98 4.30
C GLU A 130 7.46 5.24 5.28
N VAL A 131 7.27 3.93 5.07
CA VAL A 131 6.54 3.02 5.96
C VAL A 131 7.46 1.84 6.28
N SER A 132 7.61 1.46 7.55
CA SER A 132 8.55 0.41 7.90
C SER A 132 8.28 -0.20 9.26
N TYR A 133 8.85 -1.39 9.48
CA TYR A 133 8.86 -2.09 10.76
C TYR A 133 7.44 -2.29 11.33
N LEU A 134 6.62 -3.03 10.58
CA LEU A 134 5.23 -3.35 10.89
C LEU A 134 4.29 -2.14 10.87
N GLY A 135 4.61 -1.14 10.05
CA GLY A 135 3.62 -0.14 9.67
C GLY A 135 2.46 -0.83 8.94
N ASP A 136 1.28 -0.29 9.11
CA ASP A 136 0.03 -0.84 8.59
C ASP A 136 -0.82 0.32 8.07
N ILE A 137 -1.08 0.32 6.78
CA ILE A 137 -1.93 1.33 6.13
C ILE A 137 -3.05 0.59 5.43
N ASP A 138 -4.28 0.97 5.75
CA ASP A 138 -5.51 0.35 5.25
C ASP A 138 -6.44 1.49 4.80
N GLY A 139 -6.94 1.44 3.56
CA GLY A 139 -7.95 2.39 3.07
C GLY A 139 -9.26 2.16 3.79
N GLY A 140 -9.74 0.91 3.76
CA GLY A 140 -10.93 0.47 4.46
C GLY A 140 -12.04 0.16 3.48
N ALA A 141 -13.18 0.83 3.55
CA ALA A 141 -14.31 0.60 2.66
C ALA A 141 -14.66 1.86 1.88
N GLY A 142 -14.63 1.80 0.55
CA GLY A 142 -14.82 2.91 -0.36
C GLY A 142 -13.68 2.97 -1.36
N ASN A 143 -13.66 3.96 -2.26
CA ASN A 143 -12.63 4.03 -3.30
C ASN A 143 -11.51 4.94 -2.81
N ASP A 144 -10.46 4.33 -2.28
CA ASP A 144 -9.42 5.01 -1.54
C ASP A 144 -8.21 5.37 -2.40
N VAL A 145 -7.46 6.37 -1.95
CA VAL A 145 -6.20 6.77 -2.58
C VAL A 145 -5.08 6.73 -1.54
N ILE A 146 -4.20 5.74 -1.67
CA ILE A 146 -3.05 5.56 -0.79
C ILE A 146 -1.77 5.90 -1.55
N THR A 147 -1.05 6.93 -1.09
CA THR A 147 0.26 7.30 -1.65
C THR A 147 1.33 7.26 -0.58
N THR A 148 2.37 6.45 -0.78
CA THR A 148 3.49 6.32 0.16
C THR A 148 4.85 6.47 -0.53
N GLY A 149 5.88 6.74 0.26
CA GLY A 149 7.28 6.60 -0.13
C GLY A 149 7.72 5.13 -0.17
N ASP A 150 8.93 4.88 0.31
CA ASP A 150 9.47 3.52 0.41
C ASP A 150 8.82 2.75 1.56
N VAL A 151 8.37 1.52 1.27
CA VAL A 151 7.77 0.59 2.23
C VAL A 151 8.72 -0.56 2.51
N TYR A 152 9.00 -0.84 3.78
CA TYR A 152 9.90 -1.91 4.21
C TYR A 152 9.35 -2.74 5.38
N SER A 153 9.00 -4.01 5.13
CA SER A 153 8.47 -4.90 6.17
C SER A 153 7.22 -4.29 6.83
N SER A 154 6.19 -4.01 6.04
CA SER A 154 4.94 -3.36 6.43
C SER A 154 3.79 -3.85 5.53
N THR A 155 2.56 -3.57 5.94
CA THR A 155 1.34 -3.90 5.19
C THR A 155 0.74 -2.63 4.61
N ILE A 156 0.31 -2.70 3.35
CA ILE A 156 -0.50 -1.69 2.68
C ILE A 156 -1.66 -2.44 2.02
N ASP A 157 -2.88 -2.05 2.34
CA ASP A 157 -4.13 -2.65 1.86
C ASP A 157 -5.05 -1.53 1.37
N GLY A 158 -5.67 -1.69 0.19
CA GLY A 158 -6.68 -0.76 -0.29
C GLY A 158 -8.00 -0.96 0.45
N GLY A 159 -8.42 -2.22 0.56
CA GLY A 159 -9.64 -2.62 1.26
C GLY A 159 -10.76 -2.97 0.28
N ASP A 160 -12.01 -2.66 0.63
CA ASP A 160 -13.16 -2.87 -0.26
C ASP A 160 -13.41 -1.62 -1.10
N GLY A 161 -13.27 -1.69 -2.42
CA GLY A 161 -13.55 -0.57 -3.33
C GLY A 161 -12.69 -0.61 -4.58
N ASN A 162 -12.70 0.46 -5.37
CA ASN A 162 -11.77 0.59 -6.50
C ASN A 162 -10.66 1.56 -6.10
N ASP A 163 -9.57 1.02 -5.60
CA ASP A 163 -8.55 1.77 -4.90
C ASP A 163 -7.39 2.18 -5.81
N ILE A 164 -6.68 3.23 -5.41
CA ILE A 164 -5.48 3.71 -6.10
C ILE A 164 -4.30 3.67 -5.14
N LEU A 165 -3.41 2.70 -5.32
CA LEU A 165 -2.22 2.51 -4.51
C LEU A 165 -0.98 2.97 -5.28
N ARG A 166 -0.22 3.92 -4.72
CA ARG A 166 0.97 4.50 -5.34
C ARG A 166 2.15 4.48 -4.38
N LEU A 167 3.09 3.56 -4.61
CA LEU A 167 4.25 3.35 -3.76
C LEU A 167 5.55 3.61 -4.50
N ALA A 168 6.50 4.30 -3.86
CA ALA A 168 7.84 4.46 -4.45
C ALA A 168 8.60 3.11 -4.51
N ALA A 169 8.48 2.30 -3.46
CA ALA A 169 9.01 0.94 -3.41
C ALA A 169 8.30 0.09 -2.34
N PHE A 170 8.25 -1.23 -2.54
CA PHE A 170 7.76 -2.19 -1.55
C PHE A 170 8.78 -3.33 -1.38
N ARG A 171 9.33 -3.48 -0.17
CA ARG A 171 10.43 -4.42 0.12
C ARG A 171 10.16 -5.26 1.37
N VAL A 172 10.17 -6.57 1.22
CA VAL A 172 9.91 -7.53 2.28
C VAL A 172 11.12 -8.44 2.49
N PRO A 173 11.83 -8.35 3.63
CA PRO A 173 12.94 -9.25 3.92
C PRO A 173 12.42 -10.69 4.06
N GLY A 174 13.17 -11.70 3.63
CA GLY A 174 12.66 -13.09 3.56
C GLY A 174 12.44 -13.79 4.90
N TYR A 175 12.74 -13.17 6.04
CA TYR A 175 12.27 -13.65 7.35
C TYR A 175 10.85 -13.15 7.69
N ASP A 176 10.36 -12.15 6.96
CA ASP A 176 9.05 -11.57 7.13
C ASP A 176 7.98 -12.36 6.35
N LYS A 177 6.92 -12.72 7.08
CA LYS A 177 5.79 -13.52 6.59
C LYS A 177 4.47 -12.78 6.66
N ALA A 178 4.44 -11.58 7.23
CA ALA A 178 3.22 -10.83 7.51
C ALA A 178 3.01 -9.70 6.49
N SER A 179 4.09 -9.07 6.02
CA SER A 179 3.99 -7.95 5.07
C SER A 179 3.35 -8.37 3.75
N ARG A 180 2.34 -7.59 3.34
CA ARG A 180 1.57 -7.72 2.11
C ARG A 180 1.36 -6.34 1.49
N LEU A 181 1.30 -6.30 0.18
CA LEU A 181 0.74 -5.19 -0.59
C LEU A 181 -0.46 -5.78 -1.32
N ASP A 182 -1.65 -5.25 -1.07
CA ASP A 182 -2.93 -5.75 -1.59
C ASP A 182 -3.76 -4.59 -2.11
N GLY A 183 -4.44 -4.77 -3.25
CA GLY A 183 -5.51 -3.87 -3.67
C GLY A 183 -6.73 -4.10 -2.80
N GLY A 184 -7.13 -5.36 -2.63
CA GLY A 184 -8.28 -5.74 -1.84
C GLY A 184 -9.42 -6.16 -2.76
N GLY A 185 -10.66 -5.83 -2.43
CA GLY A 185 -11.83 -6.22 -3.21
C GLY A 185 -12.36 -5.08 -4.08
N GLY A 186 -12.31 -5.25 -5.40
CA GLY A 186 -12.82 -4.30 -6.39
C GLY A 186 -11.78 -4.10 -7.49
N ASN A 187 -11.96 -3.11 -8.37
CA ASN A 187 -11.05 -2.93 -9.52
C ASN A 187 -9.97 -1.91 -9.18
N ASP A 188 -8.83 -2.39 -8.74
CA ASP A 188 -7.77 -1.55 -8.16
C ASP A 188 -6.76 -1.08 -9.20
N THR A 189 -6.09 0.03 -8.90
CA THR A 189 -4.95 0.54 -9.67
C THR A 189 -3.72 0.64 -8.78
N ILE A 190 -2.78 -0.28 -8.97
CA ILE A 190 -1.59 -0.41 -8.13
C ILE A 190 -0.34 -0.01 -8.94
N THR A 191 0.38 1.00 -8.50
CA THR A 191 1.65 1.44 -9.10
C THR A 191 2.79 1.36 -8.09
N VAL A 192 3.83 0.58 -8.40
CA VAL A 192 5.02 0.41 -7.56
C VAL A 192 6.29 0.71 -8.35
N GLY A 193 7.09 1.66 -7.88
CA GLY A 193 8.37 1.98 -8.53
C GLY A 193 9.41 0.86 -8.43
N LYS A 194 9.53 0.21 -7.27
CA LYS A 194 10.43 -0.95 -7.07
C LYS A 194 9.82 -2.01 -6.18
N LEU A 195 9.71 -3.24 -6.70
CA LEU A 195 9.13 -4.36 -5.95
C LEU A 195 10.19 -5.38 -5.50
N ALA A 196 10.08 -5.81 -4.25
CA ALA A 196 10.79 -6.95 -3.69
C ALA A 196 9.97 -7.60 -2.56
N GLY A 197 8.83 -8.18 -2.91
CA GLY A 197 7.92 -8.82 -1.98
C GLY A 197 6.66 -9.27 -2.71
N PRO A 198 5.64 -9.74 -1.97
CA PRO A 198 4.34 -10.06 -2.54
C PRO A 198 3.53 -8.79 -2.82
N LEU A 199 2.94 -8.75 -4.01
CA LEU A 199 1.92 -7.81 -4.46
C LEU A 199 0.76 -8.65 -4.99
N HIS A 200 -0.43 -8.34 -4.50
CA HIS A 200 -1.71 -8.93 -4.89
C HIS A 200 -2.63 -7.82 -5.40
N GLY A 201 -3.34 -8.08 -6.50
CA GLY A 201 -4.46 -7.23 -6.93
C GLY A 201 -5.63 -7.46 -6.00
N GLY A 202 -6.10 -8.69 -5.97
CA GLY A 202 -7.22 -9.14 -5.13
C GLY A 202 -8.41 -9.52 -6.01
N PRO A 203 -9.63 -9.65 -5.48
CA PRO A 203 -10.79 -9.92 -6.31
C PRO A 203 -11.25 -8.68 -7.08
N GLY A 204 -11.17 -8.71 -8.40
CA GLY A 204 -11.65 -7.67 -9.30
C GLY A 204 -10.82 -7.59 -10.57
N ALA A 205 -11.08 -6.61 -11.43
CA ALA A 205 -10.29 -6.40 -12.64
C ALA A 205 -9.25 -5.31 -12.39
N ASP A 206 -8.06 -5.71 -12.00
CA ASP A 206 -7.02 -4.82 -11.49
C ASP A 206 -6.05 -4.34 -12.55
N GLU A 207 -5.51 -3.14 -12.38
CA GLU A 207 -4.41 -2.60 -13.15
C GLU A 207 -3.15 -2.47 -12.30
N ILE A 208 -2.19 -3.38 -12.50
CA ILE A 208 -0.94 -3.45 -11.74
C ILE A 208 0.22 -2.99 -12.62
N THR A 209 0.96 -1.97 -12.17
CA THR A 209 2.19 -1.49 -12.81
C THR A 209 3.38 -1.53 -11.85
N VAL A 210 4.42 -2.26 -12.22
CA VAL A 210 5.68 -2.36 -11.48
C VAL A 210 6.85 -1.93 -12.37
N ASP A 211 7.44 -0.76 -12.10
CA ASP A 211 8.51 -0.20 -12.95
C ASP A 211 9.78 -1.06 -12.96
N GLY A 212 10.05 -1.75 -11.84
CA GLY A 212 11.17 -2.68 -11.75
C GLY A 212 11.21 -3.50 -10.46
N THR A 213 12.09 -4.49 -10.46
CA THR A 213 12.38 -5.30 -9.27
C THR A 213 13.70 -4.84 -8.64
N THR A 214 13.83 -4.95 -7.31
CA THR A 214 15.06 -4.55 -6.61
C THR A 214 15.63 -5.68 -5.76
N PRO A 215 16.96 -5.84 -5.71
CA PRO A 215 17.57 -6.68 -4.69
C PRO A 215 17.29 -6.10 -3.31
N ILE A 216 16.93 -6.96 -2.35
CA ILE A 216 17.06 -6.64 -0.92
C ILE A 216 18.41 -7.16 -0.46
N GLU A 217 19.18 -6.34 0.25
CA GLU A 217 20.39 -6.77 0.97
C GLU A 217 20.00 -7.60 2.23
N SER A 218 19.38 -8.76 2.00
CA SER A 218 19.04 -9.72 3.05
C SER A 218 19.70 -11.07 2.76
N ARG A 219 20.15 -11.74 3.83
CA ARG A 219 20.70 -13.10 3.78
C ARG A 219 19.68 -14.13 3.27
N LEU A 220 18.39 -13.88 3.53
CA LEU A 220 17.24 -14.63 3.03
C LEU A 220 16.29 -13.61 2.41
N PRO A 221 16.34 -13.40 1.09
CA PRO A 221 15.49 -12.44 0.38
C PRO A 221 14.23 -13.15 -0.13
N LYS A 222 13.07 -12.50 0.00
CA LYS A 222 11.83 -12.99 -0.59
C LYS A 222 11.86 -12.71 -2.11
N PRO A 223 11.39 -13.63 -2.96
CA PRO A 223 11.13 -13.32 -4.37
C PRO A 223 10.18 -12.13 -4.50
N ALA A 224 10.29 -11.38 -5.59
CA ALA A 224 9.21 -10.49 -6.00
C ALA A 224 8.10 -11.36 -6.60
N THR A 225 6.88 -11.24 -6.11
CA THR A 225 5.70 -11.89 -6.68
C THR A 225 4.66 -10.84 -6.98
N VAL A 226 4.10 -10.90 -8.18
CA VAL A 226 2.95 -10.11 -8.61
C VAL A 226 1.87 -11.10 -8.98
N ASP A 227 0.69 -10.95 -8.40
CA ASP A 227 -0.47 -11.79 -8.64
C ASP A 227 -1.66 -10.87 -8.88
N GLY A 228 -2.42 -11.09 -9.96
CA GLY A 228 -3.69 -10.40 -10.17
C GLY A 228 -4.80 -10.95 -9.26
N ASP A 229 -4.67 -12.20 -8.82
CA ASP A 229 -5.68 -12.96 -8.07
C ASP A 229 -6.94 -13.27 -8.90
N GLU A 230 -8.13 -12.73 -8.60
CA GLU A 230 -9.38 -13.16 -9.23
C GLU A 230 -9.98 -12.05 -10.10
N GLY A 231 -10.00 -12.21 -11.42
CA GLY A 231 -10.67 -11.32 -12.33
C GLY A 231 -9.90 -11.17 -13.63
N ASN A 232 -10.18 -10.12 -14.39
CA ASN A 232 -9.50 -9.92 -15.68
C ASN A 232 -8.48 -8.80 -15.52
N ASP A 233 -7.25 -9.17 -15.22
CA ASP A 233 -6.24 -8.26 -14.75
C ASP A 233 -5.34 -7.75 -15.86
N VAL A 234 -4.77 -6.58 -15.61
CA VAL A 234 -3.85 -5.91 -16.51
C VAL A 234 -2.56 -5.68 -15.76
N ILE A 235 -1.57 -6.52 -16.04
CA ILE A 235 -0.30 -6.54 -15.30
C ILE A 235 0.82 -6.04 -16.21
N ARG A 236 1.53 -5.00 -15.78
CA ARG A 236 2.67 -4.40 -16.48
C ARG A 236 3.88 -4.39 -15.58
N VAL A 237 4.88 -5.20 -15.93
CA VAL A 237 6.11 -5.28 -15.14
C VAL A 237 7.29 -4.93 -16.03
N GLY A 238 8.26 -4.19 -15.48
CA GLY A 238 9.56 -3.98 -16.10
C GLY A 238 10.30 -5.30 -16.36
N ALA A 239 11.52 -5.23 -16.88
CA ALA A 239 12.32 -6.44 -17.11
C ALA A 239 12.54 -7.23 -15.80
N ILE A 240 12.28 -8.55 -15.84
CA ILE A 240 12.39 -9.44 -14.68
C ILE A 240 13.50 -10.47 -14.88
N GLY A 241 14.17 -10.87 -13.79
CA GLY A 241 15.30 -11.80 -13.87
C GLY A 241 16.45 -11.30 -14.76
N ALA A 242 16.67 -9.99 -14.84
CA ALA A 242 17.73 -9.35 -15.64
C ALA A 242 18.62 -8.47 -14.76
N GLY A 243 19.91 -8.40 -15.09
CA GLY A 243 20.91 -7.59 -14.40
C GLY A 243 21.70 -8.33 -13.31
N ASP A 244 22.75 -7.67 -12.81
CA ASP A 244 23.60 -8.20 -11.74
C ASP A 244 22.79 -8.30 -10.43
N GLY A 245 22.83 -9.48 -9.79
CA GLY A 245 22.02 -9.76 -8.60
C GLY A 245 20.54 -10.06 -8.87
N ALA A 246 20.16 -10.39 -10.12
CA ALA A 246 18.81 -10.82 -10.49
C ALA A 246 18.30 -11.93 -9.55
N ARG A 247 17.09 -11.71 -8.99
CA ARG A 247 16.43 -12.65 -8.09
C ARG A 247 15.29 -13.36 -8.82
N ALA A 248 14.80 -14.42 -8.19
CA ALA A 248 13.57 -15.06 -8.62
C ALA A 248 12.42 -14.04 -8.61
N THR A 249 11.74 -13.91 -9.75
CA THR A 249 10.53 -13.11 -9.90
C THR A 249 9.43 -13.97 -10.49
N TYR A 250 8.23 -13.85 -9.95
CA TYR A 250 7.05 -14.55 -10.41
C TYR A 250 5.96 -13.52 -10.70
N VAL A 251 5.32 -13.65 -11.85
CA VAL A 251 4.17 -12.84 -12.25
C VAL A 251 3.07 -13.83 -12.63
N SER A 252 1.92 -13.76 -11.97
CA SER A 252 0.70 -14.51 -12.28
C SER A 252 -0.39 -13.54 -12.69
N GLY A 253 -1.16 -13.93 -13.71
CA GLY A 253 -2.48 -13.34 -13.99
C GLY A 253 -3.43 -13.73 -12.86
N GLY A 254 -3.66 -15.02 -12.71
CA GLY A 254 -4.52 -15.55 -11.66
C GLY A 254 -5.70 -16.28 -12.28
N ALA A 255 -6.91 -16.05 -11.77
CA ALA A 255 -8.12 -16.61 -12.34
C ALA A 255 -8.87 -15.57 -13.17
N GLY A 256 -9.00 -15.78 -14.47
CA GLY A 256 -9.73 -14.93 -15.40
C GLY A 256 -8.95 -14.73 -16.69
N ALA A 257 -9.33 -13.74 -17.50
CA ALA A 257 -8.68 -13.49 -18.78
C ALA A 257 -7.75 -12.29 -18.68
N ASP A 258 -6.47 -12.57 -18.47
CA ASP A 258 -5.49 -11.58 -18.06
C ASP A 258 -4.64 -11.06 -19.22
N LEU A 259 -4.21 -9.81 -19.11
CA LEU A 259 -3.19 -9.22 -19.98
C LEU A 259 -1.92 -8.96 -19.17
N ILE A 260 -0.89 -9.76 -19.45
CA ILE A 260 0.41 -9.64 -18.81
C ILE A 260 1.44 -9.10 -19.81
N GLU A 261 1.97 -7.91 -19.53
CA GLU A 261 2.98 -7.23 -20.33
C GLU A 261 4.33 -7.17 -19.60
N VAL A 262 5.33 -7.89 -20.15
CA VAL A 262 6.71 -7.95 -19.66
C VAL A 262 7.69 -7.83 -20.82
N PRO A 263 8.65 -6.88 -20.83
CA PRO A 263 9.55 -6.70 -21.98
C PRO A 263 10.56 -7.84 -22.12
N SER A 264 11.07 -8.36 -21.00
CA SER A 264 11.99 -9.51 -20.99
C SER A 264 11.95 -10.25 -19.65
N ALA A 265 12.20 -11.55 -19.71
CA ALA A 265 12.23 -12.40 -18.53
C ALA A 265 13.43 -13.35 -18.56
N GLY A 266 14.16 -13.42 -17.45
CA GLY A 266 15.10 -14.48 -17.13
C GLY A 266 16.41 -14.50 -17.92
N GLN A 267 16.98 -13.32 -18.18
CA GLN A 267 18.29 -13.16 -18.82
C GLN A 267 19.43 -13.64 -17.92
N ASP A 268 19.36 -13.29 -16.63
CA ASP A 268 20.43 -13.49 -15.65
C ASP A 268 19.97 -14.24 -14.38
N GLY A 269 18.67 -14.33 -14.12
CA GLY A 269 18.09 -15.02 -12.96
C GLY A 269 16.72 -15.63 -13.25
N TYR A 270 16.22 -16.52 -12.39
CA TYR A 270 14.94 -17.16 -12.63
C TYR A 270 13.80 -16.16 -12.72
N ALA A 271 12.97 -16.29 -13.76
CA ALA A 271 11.77 -15.49 -13.91
C ALA A 271 10.65 -16.34 -14.50
N THR A 272 9.47 -16.27 -13.92
CA THR A 272 8.27 -16.94 -14.45
C THR A 272 7.18 -15.92 -14.67
N VAL A 273 6.52 -16.03 -15.82
CA VAL A 273 5.28 -15.33 -16.14
C VAL A 273 4.23 -16.41 -16.42
N SER A 274 3.16 -16.44 -15.63
CA SER A 274 2.06 -17.40 -15.73
C SER A 274 0.75 -16.67 -16.02
N GLY A 275 -0.06 -17.18 -16.94
CA GLY A 275 -1.47 -16.76 -17.07
C GLY A 275 -2.33 -17.34 -15.94
N ASP A 276 -2.06 -18.61 -15.59
CA ASP A 276 -2.85 -19.43 -14.67
C ASP A 276 -4.19 -19.88 -15.26
N ASP A 277 -5.35 -19.56 -14.66
CA ASP A 277 -6.64 -20.11 -15.08
C ASP A 277 -7.43 -19.11 -15.95
N GLY A 278 -7.41 -19.27 -17.28
CA GLY A 278 -8.33 -18.57 -18.17
C GLY A 278 -7.77 -18.36 -19.57
N ASP A 279 -8.25 -17.35 -20.29
CA ASP A 279 -7.82 -17.10 -21.67
C ASP A 279 -6.87 -15.90 -21.70
N ASP A 280 -5.59 -16.16 -21.44
CA ASP A 280 -4.62 -15.11 -21.14
C ASP A 280 -3.84 -14.61 -22.35
N VAL A 281 -3.38 -13.37 -22.26
CA VAL A 281 -2.47 -12.74 -23.21
C VAL A 281 -1.17 -12.37 -22.51
N ILE A 282 -0.09 -13.09 -22.85
CA ILE A 282 1.26 -12.80 -22.36
C ILE A 282 2.09 -12.21 -23.50
N GLN A 283 2.56 -10.97 -23.33
CA GLN A 283 3.30 -10.25 -24.38
C GLN A 283 4.28 -9.24 -23.79
N GLY A 284 5.09 -8.62 -24.66
CA GLY A 284 5.84 -7.42 -24.33
C GLY A 284 4.99 -6.15 -24.53
N PRO A 285 5.43 -5.01 -23.97
CA PRO A 285 4.70 -3.75 -24.06
C PRO A 285 4.33 -3.37 -25.49
N GLY A 286 3.06 -3.05 -25.73
CA GLY A 286 2.59 -2.70 -27.07
C GLY A 286 2.50 -3.91 -28.02
N ALA A 287 2.21 -5.09 -27.46
CA ALA A 287 2.09 -6.36 -28.18
C ALA A 287 3.35 -6.84 -28.90
N THR A 288 4.53 -6.45 -28.42
CA THR A 288 5.80 -7.03 -28.89
C THR A 288 6.02 -8.42 -28.30
N PRO A 289 6.98 -9.22 -28.79
CA PRO A 289 7.37 -10.45 -28.10
C PRO A 289 8.07 -10.18 -26.76
N VAL A 290 7.82 -11.01 -25.74
CA VAL A 290 8.63 -11.10 -24.52
C VAL A 290 9.97 -11.75 -24.86
N VAL A 291 11.09 -11.09 -24.56
CA VAL A 291 12.42 -11.68 -24.78
C VAL A 291 12.77 -12.62 -23.61
N LEU A 292 12.82 -13.92 -23.88
CA LEU A 292 13.08 -14.95 -22.87
C LEU A 292 14.53 -15.41 -22.89
N GLY A 293 15.21 -15.19 -21.76
CA GLY A 293 16.54 -15.69 -21.51
C GLY A 293 16.53 -17.15 -21.05
N PRO A 294 17.72 -17.75 -20.85
CA PRO A 294 17.86 -19.17 -20.50
C PRO A 294 17.23 -19.56 -19.15
N TYR A 295 16.91 -18.58 -18.30
CA TYR A 295 16.27 -18.78 -16.99
C TYR A 295 14.81 -18.29 -16.96
N GLY A 296 14.28 -17.87 -18.11
CA GLY A 296 12.92 -17.37 -18.25
C GLY A 296 11.94 -18.49 -18.60
N THR A 297 10.78 -18.45 -17.96
CA THR A 297 9.64 -19.31 -18.26
C THR A 297 8.42 -18.44 -18.55
N VAL A 298 7.71 -18.74 -19.63
CA VAL A 298 6.35 -18.28 -19.87
C VAL A 298 5.44 -19.51 -19.89
N ASP A 299 4.42 -19.50 -19.06
CA ASP A 299 3.40 -20.54 -19.01
C ASP A 299 2.03 -19.90 -19.22
N GLY A 300 1.30 -20.33 -20.25
CA GLY A 300 -0.07 -19.84 -20.45
C GLY A 300 -1.02 -20.30 -19.34
N GLY A 301 -0.80 -21.48 -18.76
CA GLY A 301 -1.73 -22.08 -17.79
C GLY A 301 -2.90 -22.83 -18.43
N GLY A 302 -4.05 -22.89 -17.75
CA GLY A 302 -5.31 -23.41 -18.30
C GLY A 302 -5.88 -22.50 -19.39
N GLY A 303 -6.86 -22.98 -20.16
CA GLY A 303 -7.55 -22.18 -21.20
C GLY A 303 -6.80 -21.98 -22.52
N ASP A 304 -7.29 -21.03 -23.34
CA ASP A 304 -6.84 -20.75 -24.71
C ASP A 304 -5.89 -19.53 -24.76
N ASN A 305 -4.65 -19.73 -24.35
CA ASN A 305 -3.69 -18.65 -24.12
C ASN A 305 -2.94 -18.18 -25.37
N THR A 306 -2.75 -16.87 -25.49
CA THR A 306 -1.94 -16.22 -26.52
C THR A 306 -0.63 -15.70 -25.92
N CYS A 307 0.49 -16.33 -26.25
CA CYS A 307 1.81 -15.87 -25.78
C CYS A 307 2.69 -15.38 -26.94
N ARG A 308 3.02 -14.09 -26.95
CA ARG A 308 3.99 -13.50 -27.89
C ARG A 308 5.37 -13.55 -27.25
N THR A 309 6.23 -14.48 -27.66
CA THR A 309 7.56 -14.68 -27.06
C THR A 309 8.67 -14.79 -28.11
N ASP A 310 9.89 -14.39 -27.73
CA ASP A 310 11.15 -14.70 -28.41
C ASP A 310 12.03 -15.49 -27.44
N ASN A 311 12.12 -16.80 -27.64
CA ASN A 311 12.86 -17.72 -26.78
C ASN A 311 14.16 -18.24 -27.41
N ASN A 312 14.72 -17.53 -28.40
CA ASN A 312 15.97 -17.93 -29.07
C ASN A 312 17.18 -18.07 -28.12
N ALA A 313 17.14 -17.42 -26.95
CA ALA A 313 18.19 -17.51 -25.93
C ALA A 313 18.01 -18.70 -24.95
N GLY A 314 17.03 -19.58 -25.18
CA GLY A 314 16.87 -20.83 -24.42
C GLY A 314 15.78 -20.82 -23.35
N GLY A 315 14.91 -19.81 -23.33
CA GLY A 315 13.76 -19.76 -22.42
C GLY A 315 12.71 -20.83 -22.70
N THR A 316 11.92 -21.16 -21.68
CA THR A 316 10.86 -22.17 -21.75
C THR A 316 9.51 -21.52 -22.01
N VAL A 317 8.72 -22.11 -22.90
CA VAL A 317 7.34 -21.69 -23.20
C VAL A 317 6.44 -22.92 -23.15
N THR A 318 5.37 -22.86 -22.35
CA THR A 318 4.39 -23.95 -22.20
C THR A 318 2.96 -23.41 -22.21
N ASN A 319 1.99 -24.27 -22.56
CA ASN A 319 0.56 -23.98 -22.54
C ASN A 319 0.12 -22.71 -23.30
N CYS A 320 0.89 -22.34 -24.31
CA CYS A 320 0.63 -21.21 -25.18
C CYS A 320 0.23 -21.71 -26.57
N GLN A 321 -0.81 -21.11 -27.14
CA GLN A 321 -1.10 -21.24 -28.56
C GLN A 321 -0.09 -20.40 -29.35
N SER A 322 0.25 -20.90 -30.54
CA SER A 322 1.17 -20.26 -31.50
C SER A 322 0.52 -19.17 -32.32
#